data_AF-A0A951EPU2-F1
#
_entry.id   AF-A0A951EPU2-F1
#
_cell.length_a   1.000
_cell.length_b   1.000
_cell.length_c   1.000
_cell.angle_alpha   90.00
_cell.angle_beta   90.00
_cell.angle_gamma   90.00
#
_symmetry.space_group_name_H-M   'P 1'
#
loop_
_entity.id
_entity.type
_entity.pdbx_description
1 polymer ?
#
loop_
_entity_poly.entity_id
_entity_poly.type
_entity_poly.pdbx_seq_one_letter_code
_entity_poly.pdbx_strand_id
1 'polypeptide(L)'
;MQLLDGVGAGIYGALMPLVVADLMRGTGRFNLAQGLVATVQGIGASVSGYVAGLIVDHAGYSAGFLSLGGAAAAALPVFAAAMPETAGQPATTPAAAPARPPARAAPRSPR
;
A
#
# COMPACT_ATOMS: atom_id res chain seq x y z
N MET A 1 -16.15 -12.23 8.25
CA MET A 1 -15.03 -11.37 8.72
C MET A 1 -13.77 -11.57 7.87
N GLN A 2 -13.30 -12.81 7.64
CA GLN A 2 -12.02 -13.04 6.96
C GLN A 2 -11.96 -12.66 5.48
N LEU A 3 -13.11 -12.68 4.78
CA LEU A 3 -13.18 -12.16 3.41
C LEU A 3 -12.91 -10.65 3.35
N LEU A 4 -13.48 -9.88 4.28
CA LEU A 4 -13.31 -8.42 4.33
C LEU A 4 -11.87 -8.04 4.70
N ASP A 5 -11.29 -8.75 5.66
CA ASP A 5 -9.88 -8.59 6.04
C ASP A 5 -8.94 -8.96 4.88
N GLY A 6 -9.23 -10.07 4.18
CA GLY A 6 -8.48 -10.48 2.99
C GLY A 6 -8.54 -9.47 1.84
N VAL A 7 -9.72 -8.86 1.60
CA VAL A 7 -9.86 -7.79 0.59
C VAL A 7 -9.05 -6.55 0.99
N GLY A 8 -9.12 -6.14 2.26
CA GLY A 8 -8.34 -5.01 2.78
C GLY A 8 -6.83 -5.23 2.63
N ALA A 9 -6.34 -6.40 3.03
CA ALA A 9 -4.93 -6.77 2.89
C ALA A 9 -4.47 -6.83 1.42
N GLY A 10 -5.31 -7.37 0.53
CA GLY A 10 -5.02 -7.44 -0.91
C GLY A 10 -4.90 -6.07 -1.56
N ILE A 11 -5.81 -5.15 -1.23
CA ILE A 11 -5.77 -3.77 -1.73
C ILE A 11 -4.54 -3.04 -1.18
N TYR A 12 -4.27 -3.15 0.13
CA TYR A 12 -3.11 -2.51 0.75
C TYR A 12 -1.79 -2.99 0.13
N GLY A 13 -1.65 -4.30 -0.09
CA GLY A 13 -0.46 -4.90 -0.69
C GLY A 13 -0.19 -4.43 -2.12
N ALA A 14 -1.22 -4.11 -2.90
CA ALA A 14 -1.08 -3.58 -4.25
C ALA A 14 -0.83 -2.05 -4.27
N LEU A 15 -1.51 -1.30 -3.41
CA LEU A 15 -1.45 0.18 -3.40
C LEU A 15 -0.15 0.73 -2.83
N MET A 16 0.39 0.13 -1.76
CA MET A 16 1.60 0.66 -1.10
C MET A 16 2.80 0.78 -2.05
N PRO A 17 3.18 -0.24 -2.82
CA PRO A 17 4.27 -0.14 -3.79
C PRO A 17 3.97 0.90 -4.89
N LEU A 18 2.71 1.02 -5.31
CA LEU A 18 2.25 1.97 -6.32
C LEU A 18 2.43 3.42 -5.85
N VAL A 19 1.98 3.73 -4.63
CA VAL A 19 2.13 5.06 -4.02
C VAL A 19 3.60 5.41 -3.84
N VAL A 20 4.42 4.47 -3.37
CA VAL A 20 5.86 4.70 -3.20
C VAL A 20 6.57 4.86 -4.54
N ALA A 21 6.16 4.11 -5.57
CA ALA A 21 6.71 4.26 -6.92
C ALA A 21 6.37 5.63 -7.51
N ASP A 22 5.15 6.11 -7.25
CA ASP A 22 4.69 7.41 -7.71
C ASP A 22 5.43 8.57 -7.02
N LEU A 23 5.55 8.52 -5.69
CA LEU A 23 6.29 9.51 -4.91
C LEU A 23 7.79 9.56 -5.29
N MET A 24 8.35 8.44 -5.74
CA MET A 24 9.77 8.31 -6.08
C MET A 24 10.07 8.46 -7.58
N ARG A 25 9.08 8.82 -8.42
CA ARG A 25 9.29 9.03 -9.87
C ARG A 25 10.46 9.98 -10.14
N GLY A 26 11.39 9.54 -10.98
CA GLY A 26 12.54 10.35 -11.40
C GLY A 26 13.73 10.39 -10.43
N THR A 27 13.64 9.80 -9.23
CA THR A 27 14.72 9.84 -8.22
C THR A 27 15.66 8.63 -8.24
N GLY A 28 15.28 7.54 -8.91
CA GLY A 28 16.05 6.28 -8.98
C GLY A 28 16.14 5.49 -7.67
N ARG A 29 15.45 5.91 -6.60
CA ARG A 29 15.63 5.41 -5.22
C ARG A 29 14.45 4.59 -4.69
N PHE A 30 13.62 4.01 -5.58
CA PHE A 30 12.42 3.26 -5.21
C PHE A 30 12.70 2.17 -4.15
N ASN A 31 13.77 1.39 -4.31
CA ASN A 31 14.13 0.33 -3.38
C ASN A 31 14.47 0.84 -1.97
N LEU A 32 15.09 2.03 -1.86
CA LEU A 32 15.38 2.66 -0.57
C LEU A 32 14.09 3.11 0.12
N ALA A 33 13.17 3.72 -0.63
CA ALA A 33 11.88 4.13 -0.08
C ALA A 33 11.03 2.92 0.36
N GLN A 34 11.00 1.84 -0.44
CA GLN A 34 10.36 0.58 -0.04
C GLN A 34 11.00 0.00 1.22
N GLY A 35 12.34 0.04 1.35
CA GLY A 35 13.04 -0.38 2.55
C GLY A 35 12.68 0.43 3.80
N LEU A 36 12.53 1.76 3.66
CA LEU A 36 12.06 2.63 4.76
C LEU A 36 10.62 2.29 5.16
N VAL A 37 9.72 2.12 4.19
CA VAL A 37 8.32 1.73 4.47
C VAL A 37 8.25 0.39 5.19
N ALA A 38 9.03 -0.60 4.76
CA ALA A 38 9.12 -1.90 5.44
C ALA A 38 9.65 -1.77 6.87
N THR A 39 10.64 -0.89 7.09
CA THR A 39 11.19 -0.63 8.44
C THR A 39 10.15 -0.01 9.36
N VAL A 40 9.42 1.00 8.88
CA VAL A 40 8.33 1.64 9.64
C VAL A 40 7.22 0.64 9.95
N GLN A 41 6.84 -0.21 8.99
CA GLN A 41 5.89 -1.30 9.24
C GLN A 41 6.40 -2.28 10.30
N GLY A 42 7.67 -2.67 10.24
CA GLY A 42 8.27 -3.58 11.22
C GLY A 42 8.25 -3.00 12.65
N ILE A 43 8.55 -1.71 12.79
CA ILE A 43 8.46 -1.00 14.08
C ILE A 43 7.01 -0.99 14.56
N GLY A 44 6.06 -0.60 13.70
CA GLY A 44 4.65 -0.54 14.04
C GLY A 44 4.08 -1.90 14.45
N ALA A 45 4.43 -2.97 13.73
CA ALA A 45 4.00 -4.33 14.03
C ALA A 45 4.57 -4.83 15.37
N SER A 46 5.81 -4.49 15.69
CA SER A 46 6.45 -4.86 16.96
C SER A 46 5.80 -4.12 18.14
N VAL A 47 5.54 -2.82 17.99
CA VAL A 47 4.92 -1.99 19.03
C VAL A 47 3.44 -2.37 19.23
N SER A 48 2.68 -2.63 18.16
CA SER A 48 1.25 -2.94 18.28
C SER A 48 1.01 -4.25 19.03
N GLY A 49 1.84 -5.27 18.80
CA GLY A 49 1.75 -6.54 19.52
C GLY A 49 2.03 -6.39 21.01
N TYR A 50 3.01 -5.56 21.38
CA TYR A 50 3.32 -5.26 22.77
C TYR A 50 2.17 -4.53 23.48
N VAL A 51 1.60 -3.50 22.84
CA VAL A 51 0.46 -2.74 23.38
C VAL A 51 -0.79 -3.61 23.46
N ALA A 52 -1.08 -4.41 22.44
CA ALA A 52 -2.21 -5.34 22.44
C ALA A 52 -2.07 -6.38 23.56
N GLY A 53 -0.87 -6.91 23.79
CA GLY A 53 -0.56 -7.83 24.88
C GLY A 53 -0.83 -7.22 26.25
N LEU A 54 -0.36 -5.99 26.51
CA LEU A 54 -0.63 -5.28 27.76
C LEU A 54 -2.13 -5.06 28.01
N ILE A 55 -2.88 -4.71 26.95
CA ILE A 55 -4.33 -4.47 27.04
C ILE A 55 -5.08 -5.76 27.36
N VAL A 56 -4.72 -6.87 26.70
CA VAL A 56 -5.37 -8.17 26.96
C VAL A 56 -5.04 -8.69 28.36
N ASP A 57 -3.79 -8.54 28.80
CA ASP A 57 -3.33 -9.01 30.11
C ASP A 57 -4.03 -8.28 31.27
N HIS A 58 -4.26 -6.96 31.15
CA HIS A 58 -4.86 -6.16 32.23
C HIS A 58 -6.37 -5.94 32.11
N ALA A 59 -6.94 -5.95 30.90
CA ALA A 59 -8.34 -5.58 30.65
C ALA A 59 -9.14 -6.63 29.86
N GLY A 60 -8.52 -7.76 29.51
CA GLY A 60 -9.15 -8.89 28.84
C GLY A 60 -9.40 -8.69 27.34
N TYR A 61 -9.92 -9.74 26.69
CA TYR A 61 -10.08 -9.80 25.23
C TYR A 61 -11.02 -8.73 24.64
N SER A 62 -12.04 -8.30 25.39
CA SER A 62 -12.98 -7.26 24.92
C SER A 62 -12.29 -5.91 24.73
N ALA A 63 -11.37 -5.55 25.64
CA ALA A 63 -10.56 -4.35 25.51
C ALA A 63 -9.54 -4.47 24.37
N GLY A 64 -9.00 -5.67 24.13
CA GLY A 64 -8.13 -5.95 22.98
C GLY A 64 -8.83 -5.64 21.64
N PHE A 65 -10.06 -6.11 21.45
CA PHE A 65 -10.85 -5.80 20.24
C PHE A 65 -11.16 -4.29 20.11
N LEU A 66 -11.52 -3.62 21.21
CA LEU A 66 -11.74 -2.17 21.21
C LEU A 66 -10.47 -1.38 20.86
N SER A 67 -9.30 -1.86 21.27
CA SER A 67 -8.02 -1.23 20.93
C SER A 67 -7.70 -1.32 19.44
N LEU A 68 -8.02 -2.45 18.79
CA LEU A 68 -7.93 -2.59 17.33
C LEU A 68 -8.89 -1.63 16.62
N GLY A 69 -10.13 -1.54 17.10
CA GLY A 69 -11.12 -0.59 16.60
C GLY A 69 -10.66 0.87 16.78
N GLY A 70 -10.06 1.19 17.92
CA GLY A 70 -9.49 2.50 18.22
C GLY A 70 -8.31 2.86 17.32
N ALA A 71 -7.41 1.90 17.06
CA ALA A 71 -6.31 2.09 16.12
C ALA A 71 -6.81 2.37 14.69
N ALA A 72 -7.82 1.64 14.23
CA ALA A 72 -8.45 1.89 12.93
C ALA A 72 -9.16 3.26 12.89
N ALA A 73 -9.89 3.61 13.96
CA ALA A 73 -10.55 4.91 14.08
C ALA A 73 -9.57 6.08 14.14
N ALA A 74 -8.36 5.89 14.67
CA ALA A 74 -7.30 6.89 14.66
C ALA A 74 -6.56 6.96 13.31
N ALA A 75 -6.39 5.83 12.61
CA ALA A 75 -5.77 5.79 11.29
C ALA A 75 -6.63 6.48 10.21
N LEU A 76 -7.96 6.38 10.31
CA LEU A 76 -8.89 6.96 9.34
C LEU A 76 -8.78 8.49 9.17
N PRO A 77 -8.80 9.33 10.23
CA PRO A 77 -8.63 10.78 10.09
C PRO A 77 -7.22 11.16 9.65
N VAL A 78 -6.19 10.40 10.07
CA VAL A 78 -4.81 10.61 9.59
C VAL A 78 -4.73 10.38 8.08
N PHE A 79 -5.32 9.28 7.59
CA PHE A 79 -5.40 9.00 6.16
C PHE A 79 -6.20 10.07 5.40
N ALA A 80 -7.37 10.45 5.92
CA ALA A 80 -8.21 11.48 5.29
C ALA A 80 -7.51 12.85 5.23
N ALA A 81 -6.75 13.23 6.26
CA ALA A 81 -6.03 14.49 6.30
C ALA A 81 -4.70 14.48 5.52
N ALA A 82 -4.02 13.33 5.45
CA ALA A 82 -2.75 13.18 4.75
C ALA A 82 -2.90 12.86 3.25
N MET A 83 -4.13 12.64 2.78
CA MET A 83 -4.44 12.39 1.36
C MET A 83 -5.40 13.42 0.72
N PRO A 84 -5.15 14.75 0.82
CA PRO A 84 -6.02 15.78 0.24
C PRO A 84 -6.02 15.82 -1.30
N GLU A 85 -5.05 15.18 -1.95
CA GLU A 85 -4.76 15.36 -3.39
C GLU A 85 -5.72 14.59 -4.30
N THR A 86 -6.63 13.80 -3.71
CA THR A 86 -7.68 13.04 -4.41
C THR A 86 -8.94 13.88 -4.68
N ALA A 87 -9.00 15.13 -4.23
CA ALA A 87 -10.19 15.99 -4.38
C ALA A 87 -10.33 16.65 -5.77
N GLY A 88 -9.34 16.55 -6.67
CA GLY A 88 -9.32 17.39 -7.88
C GLY A 88 -8.74 16.83 -9.17
N GLN A 89 -8.33 15.56 -9.24
CA GLN A 89 -7.85 15.01 -10.52
C GLN A 89 -8.91 14.10 -11.15
N PRO A 90 -9.46 14.47 -12.33
CA PRO A 90 -10.30 13.56 -13.10
C PRO A 90 -9.51 12.28 -13.34
N ALA A 91 -10.16 11.13 -13.16
CA ALA A 91 -9.58 9.85 -13.53
C ALA A 91 -9.14 9.90 -15.00
N THR A 92 -7.85 10.15 -15.24
CA THR A 92 -7.25 9.91 -16.55
C THR A 92 -7.20 8.40 -16.69
N THR A 93 -8.27 7.86 -17.29
CA THR A 93 -8.32 6.52 -17.86
C THR A 93 -6.94 6.19 -18.42
N PRO A 94 -6.29 5.10 -17.98
CA PRO A 94 -5.06 4.65 -18.60
C PRO A 94 -5.36 4.41 -20.07
N ALA A 95 -4.90 5.31 -20.93
CA ALA A 95 -4.91 5.10 -22.36
C ALA A 95 -4.12 3.82 -22.59
N ALA A 96 -4.84 2.78 -23.02
CA ALA A 96 -4.26 1.49 -23.37
C ALA A 96 -2.98 1.74 -24.16
N ALA A 97 -1.85 1.27 -23.61
CA ALA A 97 -0.55 1.39 -24.25
C ALA A 97 -0.69 0.91 -25.71
N PRO A 98 -0.27 1.70 -26.72
CA PRO A 98 -0.36 1.25 -28.10
C PRO A 98 0.45 -0.04 -28.23
N ALA A 99 -0.24 -1.12 -28.61
CA ALA A 99 0.36 -2.40 -28.88
C ALA A 99 1.52 -2.19 -29.85
N ARG A 100 2.75 -2.45 -29.37
CA ARG A 100 3.95 -2.44 -30.21
C ARG A 100 3.69 -3.38 -31.39
N PRO A 101 3.72 -2.90 -32.65
CA PRO A 101 3.53 -3.79 -33.79
C PRO A 101 4.64 -4.85 -33.81
N PRO A 102 4.33 -6.11 -34.16
CA PRO A 102 5.33 -7.16 -34.25
C PRO A 102 6.39 -6.76 -35.26
N ALA A 103 7.65 -6.83 -34.84
CA ALA A 103 8.81 -6.54 -35.66
C ALA A 103 8.71 -7.34 -36.97
N ARG A 104 8.54 -6.60 -38.08
CA ARG A 104 8.54 -7.14 -39.44
C ARG A 104 9.82 -7.94 -39.64
N ALA A 105 9.68 -9.27 -39.74
CA ALA A 105 10.77 -10.16 -40.11
C ALA A 105 11.42 -9.64 -41.40
N ALA A 106 12.67 -9.21 -41.30
CA ALA A 106 13.44 -8.76 -42.44
C ALA A 106 13.62 -9.94 -43.43
N PRO A 107 13.43 -9.72 -44.74
CA PRO A 107 13.67 -10.77 -45.74
C PRO A 107 15.17 -11.10 -45.75
N ARG A 108 15.51 -12.35 -45.42
CA ARG A 108 16.85 -12.89 -45.69
C ARG A 108 16.99 -13.03 -47.21
N SER A 109 17.74 -12.13 -47.84
CA SER A 109 18.16 -12.27 -49.23
C SER A 109 19.41 -13.15 -49.33
N PRO A 110 19.57 -13.90 -50.44
CA PRO A 110 20.51 -15.00 -50.60
C PRO A 110 21.89 -14.53 -51.07
N ARG A 111 22.96 -15.16 -50.58
CA ARG A 111 24.23 -15.37 -51.28
C ARG A 111 24.85 -16.68 -50.80
#